data_AF-A0A645J2M0-F1
#
_entry.id   AF-A0A645J2M0-F1
#
_cell.length_a   1.000
_cell.length_b   1.000
_cell.length_c   1.000
_cell.angle_alpha   90.00
_cell.angle_beta   90.00
_cell.angle_gamma   90.00
#
_symmetry.space_group_name_H-M   'P 1'
#
loop_
_entity.id
_entity.type
_entity.pdbx_description
1 polymer ?
#
loop_
_entity_poly.entity_id
_entity_poly.type
_entity_poly.pdbx_seq_one_letter_code
_entity_poly.pdbx_strand_id
1 'polypeptide(L)'
;MQEAGGRRIERALYIDMTSIKFCDDEMLARYSKFRLIEDYLAKKTKEIDAYNKQLAIDSSRVDGRHLTNIGTFRAYVDAYLAHNPKVHKSMTRMVRQLSPTEHGLPLEIYVFTNTTEWAEYEGIQADIFDHIIAVAAEFDLRIFQNPTGHDLSEVRKTFTN
;
A
#
# COMPACT_ATOMS: atom_id res chain seq x y z
N MET A 1 16.06 -7.61 22.59
CA MET A 1 14.88 -6.81 22.18
C MET A 1 14.43 -5.77 23.21
N GLN A 2 14.78 -5.87 24.50
CA GLN A 2 14.61 -4.74 25.44
C GLN A 2 15.62 -3.61 25.24
N GLU A 3 16.81 -3.89 24.70
CA GLU A 3 17.93 -2.93 24.68
C GLU A 3 17.86 -1.83 23.60
N ALA A 4 16.97 -1.93 22.62
CA ALA A 4 16.89 -0.97 21.52
C ALA A 4 15.83 0.12 21.73
N GLY A 5 15.01 0.06 22.79
CA GLY A 5 13.97 1.06 23.04
C GLY A 5 12.76 0.99 22.10
N GLY A 6 12.58 -0.13 21.38
CA GLY A 6 11.43 -0.33 20.49
C GLY A 6 11.21 -1.78 20.06
N ARG A 7 9.96 -2.15 19.83
CA ARG A 7 9.59 -3.47 19.25
C ARG A 7 9.33 -3.38 17.76
N ARG A 8 9.85 -4.38 17.02
CA ARG A 8 9.71 -4.47 15.56
C ARG A 8 8.34 -5.00 15.17
N ILE A 9 7.68 -4.30 14.25
CA ILE A 9 6.58 -4.80 13.43
C ILE A 9 7.19 -5.24 12.10
N GLU A 10 6.99 -6.51 11.76
CA GLU A 10 7.40 -7.12 10.49
C GLU A 10 6.26 -8.02 10.03
N ARG A 11 5.29 -7.40 9.35
CA ARG A 11 4.05 -8.08 8.92
C ARG A 11 3.69 -7.65 7.51
N ALA A 12 3.18 -8.57 6.72
CA ALA A 12 2.73 -8.31 5.37
C ALA A 12 1.21 -8.26 5.26
N LEU A 13 0.72 -7.35 4.42
CA LEU A 13 -0.63 -7.33 3.88
C LEU A 13 -0.58 -7.89 2.46
N TYR A 14 -1.46 -8.83 2.13
CA TYR A 14 -1.48 -9.45 0.81
C TYR A 14 -2.45 -8.71 -0.11
N ILE A 15 -1.94 -8.18 -1.23
CA ILE A 15 -2.71 -7.44 -2.22
C ILE A 15 -3.15 -8.40 -3.33
N ASP A 16 -4.42 -8.36 -3.70
CA ASP A 16 -4.94 -9.06 -4.87
C ASP A 16 -4.29 -8.46 -6.13
N MET A 17 -3.47 -9.28 -6.79
CA MET A 17 -2.71 -8.87 -7.97
C MET A 17 -3.60 -8.44 -9.14
N THR A 18 -4.84 -8.92 -9.20
CA THR A 18 -5.80 -8.55 -10.25
C THR A 18 -6.35 -7.14 -10.08
N SER A 19 -6.13 -6.51 -8.91
CA SER A 19 -6.46 -5.10 -8.66
C SER A 19 -5.32 -4.13 -9.01
N ILE A 20 -4.13 -4.64 -9.35
CA ILE A 20 -2.96 -3.81 -9.65
C ILE A 20 -3.05 -3.30 -11.09
N LYS A 21 -2.99 -1.97 -11.25
CA LYS A 21 -3.09 -1.29 -12.56
C LYS A 21 -2.26 0.00 -12.59
N PHE A 22 -2.01 0.51 -13.79
CA PHE A 22 -1.55 1.88 -13.96
C PHE A 22 -2.62 2.86 -13.48
N CYS A 23 -2.20 3.98 -12.90
CA CYS A 23 -3.10 5.06 -12.55
C CYS A 23 -3.55 5.79 -13.81
N ASP A 24 -4.86 6.01 -13.94
CA ASP A 24 -5.43 6.94 -14.90
C ASP A 24 -5.57 8.35 -14.29
N ASP A 25 -6.00 9.31 -15.11
CA ASP A 25 -6.15 10.71 -14.70
C ASP A 25 -7.17 10.88 -13.57
N GLU A 26 -8.23 10.08 -13.55
CA GLU A 26 -9.25 10.13 -12.49
C GLU A 26 -8.67 9.65 -11.16
N MET A 27 -7.93 8.55 -11.18
CA MET A 27 -7.21 8.03 -10.01
C MET A 27 -6.22 9.07 -9.49
N LEU A 28 -5.41 9.68 -10.36
CA LEU A 28 -4.46 10.71 -9.96
C LEU A 28 -5.13 11.95 -9.37
N ALA A 29 -6.26 12.39 -9.94
CA ALA A 29 -7.06 13.51 -9.41
C ALA A 29 -7.73 13.20 -8.07
N ARG A 30 -8.07 11.93 -7.79
CA ARG A 30 -8.50 11.50 -6.45
C ARG A 30 -7.32 11.49 -5.48
N TYR A 31 -6.20 10.86 -5.86
CA TYR A 31 -5.05 10.68 -4.98
C TYR A 31 -4.37 11.99 -4.62
N SER A 32 -4.42 13.00 -5.50
CA SER A 32 -3.89 14.33 -5.21
C SER A 32 -4.59 15.03 -4.04
N LYS A 33 -5.78 14.57 -3.64
CA LYS A 33 -6.48 15.07 -2.45
C LYS A 33 -5.95 14.47 -1.15
N PHE A 34 -5.10 13.45 -1.22
CA PHE A 34 -4.50 12.82 -0.05
C PHE A 34 -3.27 13.61 0.40
N ARG A 35 -3.43 14.40 1.45
CA ARG A 35 -2.40 15.29 2.00
C ARG A 35 -1.04 14.62 2.23
N LEU A 36 -1.00 13.34 2.62
CA LEU A 36 0.25 12.62 2.92
C LEU A 36 1.12 12.35 1.68
N ILE A 37 0.56 12.39 0.46
CA ILE A 37 1.27 12.06 -0.78
C ILE A 37 1.19 13.16 -1.84
N GLU A 38 0.67 14.34 -1.51
CA GLU A 38 0.55 15.46 -2.44
C GLU A 38 1.90 15.82 -3.07
N ASP A 39 2.92 16.06 -2.23
CA ASP A 39 4.28 16.36 -2.68
C ASP A 39 4.90 15.20 -3.47
N TYR A 40 4.65 13.96 -3.03
CA TYR A 40 5.14 12.76 -3.72
C TYR A 40 4.58 12.67 -5.13
N LEU A 41 3.27 12.82 -5.29
CA LEU A 41 2.59 12.77 -6.58
C LEU A 41 3.07 13.90 -7.49
N ALA A 42 3.10 15.13 -6.99
CA ALA A 42 3.56 16.29 -7.76
C ALA A 42 5.00 16.11 -8.28
N LYS A 43 5.90 15.57 -7.44
CA LYS A 43 7.27 15.27 -7.84
C LYS A 43 7.33 14.12 -8.84
N LYS A 44 6.65 13.01 -8.57
CA LYS A 44 6.73 11.81 -9.41
C LYS A 44 6.12 11.99 -10.78
N THR A 45 4.99 12.70 -10.89
CA THR A 45 4.39 13.01 -12.18
C THR A 45 5.35 13.82 -13.05
N LYS A 46 5.99 14.86 -12.49
CA LYS A 46 7.00 15.65 -13.23
C LYS A 46 8.21 14.81 -13.68
N GLU A 47 8.72 13.92 -12.83
CA GLU A 47 9.82 13.03 -13.17
C GLU A 47 9.46 12.08 -14.32
N ILE A 48 8.24 11.53 -14.29
CA ILE A 48 7.74 10.62 -15.31
C ILE A 48 7.50 11.35 -16.63
N ASP A 49 6.88 12.53 -16.60
CA ASP A 49 6.62 13.36 -17.78
C ASP A 49 7.92 13.76 -18.47
N ALA A 50 8.94 14.16 -17.70
CA ALA A 50 10.25 14.50 -18.23
C ALA A 50 10.93 13.29 -18.90
N TYR A 51 10.85 12.12 -18.26
CA TYR A 51 11.41 10.87 -18.80
C TYR A 51 10.72 10.45 -20.11
N ASN A 52 9.38 10.45 -20.14
CA ASN A 52 8.62 10.05 -21.32
C ASN A 52 8.84 11.01 -22.49
N LYS A 53 8.89 12.33 -22.23
CA LYS A 53 9.21 13.35 -23.25
C LYS A 53 10.60 13.17 -23.85
N GLN A 54 11.60 12.82 -23.04
CA GLN A 54 12.97 12.62 -23.52
C GLN A 54 13.07 11.49 -24.56
N LEU A 55 12.24 10.46 -24.42
CA LEU A 55 12.25 9.30 -25.31
C LEU A 55 11.28 9.43 -26.50
N ALA A 56 10.62 10.58 -26.65
CA ALA A 56 9.58 10.81 -27.66
C ALA A 56 8.51 9.70 -27.68
N ILE A 57 8.27 9.08 -26.52
CA ILE A 57 7.27 8.03 -26.37
C ILE A 57 5.92 8.72 -26.44
N ASP A 58 5.18 8.44 -27.51
CA ASP A 58 3.76 8.77 -27.54
C ASP A 58 3.10 8.00 -26.39
N SER A 59 2.14 8.63 -25.72
CA SER A 59 1.53 8.21 -24.46
C SER A 59 0.85 6.83 -24.47
N SER A 60 1.06 6.00 -25.50
CA SER A 60 0.62 4.61 -25.65
C SER A 60 1.27 3.65 -24.64
N ARG A 61 0.75 3.73 -23.42
CA ARG A 61 0.42 2.71 -22.40
C ARG A 61 1.40 1.62 -21.92
N VAL A 62 2.48 1.25 -22.63
CA VAL A 62 3.41 0.21 -22.12
C VAL A 62 4.85 0.68 -22.11
N ASP A 63 5.29 1.35 -23.17
CA ASP A 63 6.70 1.74 -23.31
C ASP A 63 7.05 2.95 -22.42
N GLY A 64 6.03 3.72 -22.03
CA GLY A 64 6.15 4.85 -21.12
C GLY A 64 6.25 4.43 -19.65
N ARG A 65 6.89 5.27 -18.84
CA ARG A 65 6.77 5.16 -17.38
C ARG A 65 5.41 5.67 -16.96
N HIS A 66 4.78 4.95 -16.03
CA HIS A 66 3.50 5.32 -15.45
C HIS A 66 3.52 5.08 -13.94
N LEU A 67 2.70 5.83 -13.20
CA LEU A 67 2.41 5.50 -11.82
C LEU A 67 1.52 4.25 -11.80
N THR A 68 1.74 3.39 -10.81
CA THR A 68 0.82 2.28 -10.49
C THR A 68 0.10 2.60 -9.20
N ASN A 69 -1.11 2.07 -9.06
CA ASN A 69 -1.88 2.25 -7.83
C ASN A 69 -1.15 1.64 -6.63
N ILE A 70 -0.57 0.45 -6.76
CA ILE A 70 0.22 -0.17 -5.70
C ILE A 70 1.50 0.60 -5.35
N GLY A 71 2.17 1.18 -6.34
CA GLY A 71 3.35 2.02 -6.11
C GLY A 71 3.00 3.29 -5.34
N THR A 72 1.85 3.89 -5.67
CA THR A 72 1.33 5.08 -5.00
C THR A 72 0.83 4.77 -3.59
N PHE A 73 0.10 3.66 -3.42
CA PHE A 73 -0.33 3.17 -2.10
C PHE A 73 0.87 2.89 -1.19
N ARG A 74 1.93 2.25 -1.71
CA ARG A 74 3.17 2.03 -0.95
C ARG A 74 3.80 3.33 -0.47
N ALA A 75 3.83 4.36 -1.32
CA ALA A 75 4.32 5.69 -0.93
C ALA A 75 3.42 6.35 0.13
N TYR A 76 2.10 6.16 0.04
CA TYR A 76 1.16 6.61 1.07
C TYR A 76 1.40 5.94 2.42
N VAL A 77 1.52 4.61 2.44
CA VAL A 77 1.78 3.86 3.68
C VAL A 77 3.13 4.27 4.28
N ASP A 78 4.15 4.49 3.45
CA ASP A 78 5.45 5.01 3.88
C ASP A 78 5.32 6.37 4.58
N ALA A 79 4.61 7.31 3.95
CA ALA A 79 4.35 8.64 4.50
C ALA A 79 3.49 8.58 5.78
N TYR A 80 2.47 7.73 5.83
CA TYR A 80 1.62 7.51 7.01
C TYR A 80 2.46 7.05 8.21
N LEU A 81 3.30 6.04 8.02
CA LEU A 81 4.19 5.52 9.07
C LEU A 81 5.25 6.55 9.49
N ALA A 82 5.76 7.35 8.55
CA ALA A 82 6.69 8.44 8.83
C ALA A 82 6.06 9.51 9.73
N HIS A 83 4.76 9.78 9.62
CA HIS A 83 4.04 10.75 10.44
C HIS A 83 3.44 10.16 11.72
N ASN A 84 3.38 8.82 11.86
CA ASN A 84 2.80 8.18 13.05
C ASN A 84 3.67 8.41 14.30
N PRO A 85 3.18 9.07 15.37
CA PRO A 85 3.99 9.41 16.54
C PRO A 85 4.43 8.20 17.36
N LYS A 86 3.76 7.04 17.21
CA LYS A 86 4.07 5.79 17.91
C LYS A 86 5.11 4.93 17.18
N VAL A 87 5.57 5.37 15.99
CA VAL A 87 6.66 4.74 15.22
C VAL A 87 7.99 5.41 15.57
N HIS A 88 8.99 4.60 15.90
CA HIS A 88 10.34 5.04 16.27
C HIS A 88 11.05 5.70 15.09
N LYS A 89 11.48 6.96 15.25
CA LYS A 89 11.98 7.80 14.14
C LYS A 89 13.44 7.54 13.76
N SER A 90 14.26 7.10 14.71
CA SER A 90 15.70 6.86 14.47
C SER A 90 16.01 5.43 14.02
N MET A 91 15.00 4.58 13.83
CA MET A 91 15.17 3.19 13.43
C MET A 91 14.70 2.96 12.00
N THR A 92 15.14 1.84 11.41
CA THR A 92 14.76 1.47 10.05
C THR A 92 13.25 1.38 9.91
N ARG A 93 12.76 2.05 8.86
CA ARG A 93 11.36 2.10 8.46
C ARG A 93 11.31 1.80 6.96
N MET A 94 10.59 0.76 6.58
CA MET A 94 10.54 0.32 5.19
C MET A 94 9.17 -0.28 4.86
N VAL A 95 8.62 0.13 3.73
CA VAL A 95 7.45 -0.47 3.11
C VAL A 95 7.88 -1.04 1.76
N ARG A 96 7.87 -2.37 1.63
CA ARG A 96 8.38 -3.05 0.43
C ARG A 96 7.44 -4.15 -0.05
N GLN A 97 7.56 -4.50 -1.32
CA GLN A 97 6.92 -5.67 -1.88
C GLN A 97 7.86 -6.86 -1.74
N LEU A 98 7.30 -8.02 -1.38
CA LEU A 98 8.00 -9.29 -1.45
C LEU A 98 7.66 -10.01 -2.77
N SER A 99 8.24 -11.18 -3.01
CA SER A 99 7.89 -12.00 -4.16
C SER A 99 6.39 -12.35 -4.15
N PRO A 100 5.71 -12.29 -5.32
CA PRO A 100 4.34 -12.77 -5.45
C PRO A 100 4.16 -14.20 -4.92
N THR A 101 2.99 -14.47 -4.34
CA THR A 101 2.60 -15.81 -3.88
C THR A 101 1.22 -16.17 -4.44
N GLU A 102 0.75 -17.38 -4.15
CA GLU A 102 -0.62 -17.82 -4.45
C GLU A 102 -1.69 -16.99 -3.70
N HIS A 103 -1.29 -16.26 -2.66
CA HIS A 103 -2.14 -15.37 -1.89
C HIS A 103 -2.02 -13.90 -2.33
N GLY A 104 -1.45 -13.62 -3.51
CA GLY A 104 -1.29 -12.24 -4.00
C GLY A 104 0.12 -11.69 -3.82
N LEU A 105 0.24 -10.37 -3.84
CA LEU A 105 1.51 -9.66 -3.70
C LEU A 105 1.67 -9.16 -2.26
N PRO A 106 2.64 -9.67 -1.48
CA PRO A 106 2.83 -9.22 -0.11
C PRO A 106 3.43 -7.81 -0.07
N LEU A 107 2.77 -6.89 0.63
CA LEU A 107 3.27 -5.58 1.02
C LEU A 107 3.71 -5.64 2.49
N GLU A 108 5.02 -5.76 2.71
CA GLU A 108 5.62 -5.86 4.04
C GLU A 108 5.79 -4.48 4.67
N ILE A 109 5.31 -4.36 5.91
CA ILE A 109 5.51 -3.24 6.79
C ILE A 109 6.60 -3.61 7.79
N TYR A 110 7.76 -2.99 7.64
CA TYR A 110 8.91 -3.15 8.53
C TYR A 110 9.16 -1.84 9.27
N VAL A 111 8.76 -1.75 10.53
CA VAL A 111 8.94 -0.56 11.37
C VAL A 111 9.23 -0.94 12.82
N PHE A 112 9.72 0.00 13.61
CA PHE A 112 9.82 -0.17 15.06
C PHE A 112 8.84 0.76 15.75
N THR A 113 8.16 0.26 16.78
CA THR A 113 7.37 1.06 17.71
C THR A 113 8.30 1.79 18.67
N ASN A 114 7.87 2.93 19.22
CA ASN A 114 8.63 3.69 20.22
C ASN A 114 8.41 3.19 21.67
N THR A 115 7.88 1.98 21.83
CA THR A 115 7.60 1.34 23.12
C THR A 115 8.07 -0.11 23.10
N THR A 116 8.35 -0.65 24.28
CA THR A 116 8.64 -2.08 24.50
C THR A 116 7.54 -2.79 25.26
N GLU A 117 6.50 -2.08 25.69
CA GLU A 117 5.37 -2.65 26.41
C GLU A 117 4.50 -3.49 25.47
N TRP A 118 4.22 -4.73 25.88
CA TRP A 118 3.55 -5.72 25.00
C TRP A 118 2.16 -5.24 24.56
N ALA A 119 1.34 -4.81 25.52
CA ALA A 119 -0.04 -4.39 25.24
C ALA A 119 -0.10 -3.15 24.34
N GLU A 120 0.79 -2.17 24.55
CA GLU A 120 0.87 -0.98 23.71
C GLU A 120 1.34 -1.32 22.29
N TYR A 121 2.37 -2.18 22.18
CA TYR A 121 2.87 -2.67 20.90
C TYR A 121 1.76 -3.34 20.07
N GLU A 122 0.97 -4.23 20.68
CA GLU A 122 -0.14 -4.90 19.99
C GLU A 122 -1.22 -3.90 19.53
N GLY A 123 -1.56 -2.93 20.38
CA GLY A 123 -2.49 -1.86 20.01
C GLY A 123 -1.98 -1.00 18.84
N ILE A 124 -0.70 -0.61 18.86
CA ILE A 124 -0.08 0.14 17.76
C ILE A 124 -0.12 -0.66 16.45
N GLN A 125 0.22 -1.95 16.52
CA GLN A 125 0.19 -2.83 15.37
C GLN A 125 -1.23 -2.96 14.79
N ALA A 126 -2.24 -3.12 15.65
CA ALA A 126 -3.64 -3.16 15.22
C ALA A 126 -4.07 -1.84 14.53
N ASP A 127 -3.86 -0.69 15.19
CA ASP A 127 -4.21 0.63 14.67
C ASP A 127 -3.58 0.90 13.29
N ILE A 128 -2.31 0.50 13.11
CA ILE A 128 -1.60 0.66 11.83
C ILE A 128 -2.25 -0.18 10.75
N PHE A 129 -2.53 -1.46 11.01
CA PHE A 129 -3.06 -2.36 10.00
C PHE A 129 -4.54 -2.08 9.68
N ASP A 130 -5.35 -1.69 10.67
CA ASP A 130 -6.75 -1.29 10.46
C ASP A 130 -6.83 -0.13 9.45
N HIS A 131 -6.01 0.90 9.65
CA HIS A 131 -5.93 2.04 8.73
C HIS A 131 -5.46 1.64 7.33
N ILE A 132 -4.38 0.86 7.24
CA ILE A 132 -3.81 0.44 5.94
C ILE A 132 -4.82 -0.41 5.16
N ILE A 133 -5.51 -1.33 5.83
CA ILE A 133 -6.54 -2.19 5.22
C ILE A 133 -7.71 -1.34 4.72
N ALA A 134 -8.22 -0.42 5.54
CA ALA A 134 -9.35 0.43 5.17
C ALA A 134 -9.01 1.34 3.97
N VAL A 135 -7.81 1.93 3.96
CA VAL A 135 -7.41 2.87 2.92
C VAL A 135 -7.02 2.18 1.60
N ALA A 136 -6.73 0.87 1.58
CA ALA A 136 -6.38 0.18 0.35
C ALA A 136 -7.44 0.35 -0.76
N ALA A 137 -8.73 0.34 -0.41
CA ALA A 137 -9.83 0.52 -1.35
C ALA A 137 -9.85 1.91 -2.00
N GLU A 138 -9.39 2.95 -1.29
CA GLU A 138 -9.26 4.32 -1.82
C GLU A 138 -8.19 4.41 -2.92
N PHE A 139 -7.30 3.43 -3.01
CA PHE A 139 -6.30 3.28 -4.07
C PHE A 139 -6.71 2.28 -5.15
N ASP A 140 -8.00 1.93 -5.23
CA ASP A 140 -8.52 0.90 -6.14
C ASP A 140 -7.84 -0.48 -5.93
N LEU A 141 -7.25 -0.72 -4.75
CA LEU A 141 -6.61 -1.99 -4.42
C LEU A 141 -7.56 -2.85 -3.61
N ARG A 142 -7.48 -4.16 -3.85
CA ARG A 142 -8.18 -5.17 -3.05
C ARG A 142 -7.20 -5.94 -2.21
N ILE A 143 -7.59 -6.22 -0.97
CA ILE A 143 -6.87 -7.16 -0.12
C ILE A 143 -7.22 -8.57 -0.56
N PHE A 144 -6.21 -9.42 -0.72
CA PHE A 144 -6.45 -10.82 -1.05
C PHE A 144 -7.20 -11.51 0.09
N GLN A 145 -8.21 -12.29 -0.28
CA GLN A 145 -8.93 -13.19 0.61
C GLN A 145 -9.15 -14.50 -0.12
N ASN A 146 -9.00 -15.62 0.58
CA ASN A 146 -9.43 -16.91 0.05
C ASN A 146 -10.96 -16.92 0.00
N PRO A 147 -11.56 -17.48 -1.06
CA PRO A 147 -13.00 -17.67 -1.11
C PRO A 147 -13.43 -18.51 0.11
N THR A 148 -14.49 -18.05 0.76
CA THR A 148 -15.06 -18.71 1.93
C THR A 148 -16.31 -19.50 1.53
N GLY A 149 -16.83 -20.32 2.45
CA GLY A 149 -18.10 -21.02 2.22
C GLY A 149 -19.27 -20.07 1.94
N HIS A 150 -19.23 -18.84 2.44
CA HIS A 150 -20.25 -17.81 2.19
C HIS A 150 -20.24 -17.37 0.72
N ASP A 151 -19.06 -17.13 0.14
CA ASP A 151 -18.91 -16.71 -1.26
C ASP A 151 -19.46 -17.78 -2.22
N LEU A 152 -19.18 -19.05 -1.93
CA LEU A 152 -19.69 -20.18 -2.71
C LEU A 152 -21.23 -20.31 -2.62
N SER A 153 -21.82 -19.91 -1.49
CA SER A 153 -23.27 -19.97 -1.30
C SER A 153 -24.02 -18.92 -2.12
N GLU A 154 -23.44 -17.73 -2.32
CA GLU A 154 -23.99 -16.65 -3.15
C GLU A 154 -23.93 -17.01 -4.65
N VAL A 155 -22.84 -17.67 -5.08
CA VAL A 155 -22.73 -18.19 -6.46
C VAL A 155 -23.85 -19.20 -6.75
N ARG A 156 -24.14 -20.12 -5.83
CA ARG A 156 -25.21 -21.12 -6.01
C ARG A 156 -26.60 -20.49 -6.17
N LYS A 157 -26.92 -19.44 -5.41
CA LYS A 157 -28.21 -18.73 -5.53
C LYS A 157 -28.39 -18.13 -6.92
N THR A 158 -27.31 -17.65 -7.53
CA THR A 158 -27.32 -17.05 -8.88
C THR A 158 -27.62 -18.07 -9.97
N PHE A 159 -27.22 -19.34 -9.80
CA PHE A 159 -27.48 -20.42 -10.78
C PHE A 159 -28.82 -21.14 -10.59
N THR A 160 -29.56 -20.87 -9.51
CA THR A 160 -30.84 -21.53 -9.21
C THR A 160 -32.05 -20.64 -9.52
N ASN A 161 -31.81 -19.42 -10.02
CA ASN A 161 -32.81 -18.50 -10.59
C ASN A 161 -32.62 -18.39 -12.10
#